data_AF-A0A7Y8J129-F1
#
_entry.id   AF-A0A7Y8J129-F1
#
_cell.length_a   1.000
_cell.length_b   1.000
_cell.length_c   1.000
_cell.angle_alpha   90.00
_cell.angle_beta   90.00
_cell.angle_gamma   90.00
#
_symmetry.space_group_name_H-M   'P 1'
#
loop_
_entity.id
_entity.type
_entity.pdbx_description
1 polymer ?
#
loop_
_entity_poly.entity_id
_entity_poly.type
_entity_poly.pdbx_seq_one_letter_code
_entity_poly.pdbx_strand_id
1 'polypeptide(L)'
;VAPRPWDLELGTWLGVALLGIAAIIWVRAPARGVQEMLRASFWIMTLDLCLATTVHPWYLAWAAGLLFLFPFAFMTWWTGAVFLSYLAYAYRPVYEGHWPLLVEYVPMYGLMAWELLRGRPLLPDMIRRGRT
;
A
#
# COMPACT_ATOMS: atom_id res chain seq x y z
N VAL A 1 10.08 34.39 -10.58
CA VAL A 1 10.01 33.16 -9.76
C VAL A 1 9.20 32.16 -10.56
N ALA A 2 9.81 31.08 -11.05
CA ALA A 2 9.05 30.07 -11.80
C ALA A 2 7.99 29.44 -10.88
N PRO A 3 6.77 29.17 -11.37
CA PRO A 3 5.76 28.47 -10.59
C PRO A 3 6.30 27.10 -10.17
N ARG A 4 6.02 26.68 -8.93
CA ARG A 4 6.45 25.37 -8.45
C ARG A 4 5.77 24.27 -9.29
N PRO A 5 6.48 23.18 -9.60
CA PRO A 5 5.89 21.99 -10.20
C PRO A 5 4.69 21.48 -9.38
N TRP A 6 3.61 21.10 -10.05
CA TRP A 6 2.34 20.70 -9.42
C TRP A 6 2.48 19.44 -8.56
N ASP A 7 3.43 18.57 -8.90
CA ASP A 7 3.77 17.32 -8.22
C ASP A 7 4.35 17.58 -6.83
N LEU A 8 5.19 18.61 -6.67
CA LEU A 8 5.78 18.99 -5.40
C LEU A 8 4.75 19.62 -4.45
N GLU A 9 3.82 20.41 -5.01
CA GLU A 9 2.75 21.02 -4.22
C GLU A 9 1.76 19.97 -3.72
N LEU A 10 1.28 19.09 -4.61
CA LEU A 10 0.39 17.99 -4.24
C LEU A 10 1.04 17.04 -3.23
N GLY A 11 2.31 16.66 -3.45
CA GLY A 11 3.05 15.79 -2.54
C GLY A 11 3.14 16.36 -1.12
N THR A 12 3.30 17.68 -0.98
CA THR A 12 3.35 18.35 0.34
C THR A 12 2.02 18.21 1.08
N TRP A 13 0.90 18.47 0.40
CA TRP A 13 -0.43 18.35 1.00
C TRP A 13 -0.78 16.91 1.37
N LEU A 14 -0.40 15.95 0.53
CA LEU A 14 -0.59 14.52 0.78
C LEU A 14 0.23 14.05 1.99
N GLY A 15 1.47 14.53 2.14
CA GLY A 15 2.30 14.27 3.32
C GLY A 15 1.71 14.84 4.60
N VAL A 16 1.17 16.07 4.57
CA VAL A 16 0.48 16.67 5.72
C VAL A 16 -0.77 15.86 6.08
N ALA A 17 -1.55 15.42 5.09
CA ALA A 17 -2.72 14.56 5.31
C ALA A 17 -2.33 13.23 5.97
N LEU A 18 -1.25 12.60 5.50
CA LEU A 18 -0.72 11.36 6.08
C LEU A 18 -0.32 11.54 7.55
N LEU A 19 0.40 12.61 7.88
CA LEU A 19 0.78 12.93 9.26
C LEU A 19 -0.46 13.12 10.15
N GLY A 20 -1.49 13.80 9.63
CA GLY A 20 -2.77 13.93 10.32
C GLY A 20 -3.44 12.58 10.59
N ILE A 21 -3.49 11.70 9.59
CA ILE A 21 -4.06 10.35 9.73
C ILE A 21 -3.26 9.52 10.74
N ALA A 22 -1.93 9.55 10.66
CA ALA A 22 -1.05 8.85 11.59
C ALA A 22 -1.26 9.33 13.04
N ALA A 23 -1.40 10.64 13.25
CA ALA A 23 -1.71 11.20 14.57
C ALA A 23 -3.09 10.74 15.09
N ILE A 24 -4.11 10.70 14.22
CA ILE A 24 -5.45 10.20 14.57
C ILE A 24 -5.38 8.72 14.99
N ILE A 25 -4.65 7.89 14.23
CA ILE A 25 -4.45 6.47 14.56
C ILE A 25 -3.78 6.34 15.93
N TRP A 26 -2.72 7.11 16.18
CA TRP A 26 -1.98 7.07 17.43
C TRP A 26 -2.84 7.45 18.65
N VAL A 27 -3.68 8.49 18.51
CA VAL A 27 -4.58 8.94 19.59
C VAL A 27 -5.74 7.97 19.83
N ARG A 28 -6.34 7.42 18.77
CA ARG A 28 -7.52 6.54 18.90
C ARG A 28 -7.18 5.09 19.23
N ALA A 29 -6.03 4.62 18.82
CA ALA A 29 -5.57 3.25 19.03
C ALA A 29 -4.13 3.27 19.56
N PRO A 30 -3.92 3.67 20.84
CA PRO A 30 -2.60 3.65 21.43
C PRO A 30 -2.08 2.21 21.36
N ALA A 31 -1.03 2.02 20.58
CA ALA A 31 -0.46 0.72 20.32
C ALA A 31 0.27 0.24 21.59
N ARG A 32 -0.42 -0.53 22.43
CA ARG A 32 0.08 -1.02 23.72
C ARG A 32 0.90 -2.31 23.62
N GLY A 33 0.98 -2.90 22.43
CA GLY A 33 1.75 -4.11 22.15
C GLY A 33 2.41 -4.07 20.78
N VAL A 34 3.43 -4.91 20.60
CA VAL A 34 4.25 -4.98 19.37
C VAL A 34 3.39 -5.35 18.16
N GLN A 35 2.40 -6.23 18.33
CA GLN A 35 1.52 -6.64 17.23
C GLN A 35 0.60 -5.50 16.77
N GLU A 36 0.07 -4.71 17.71
CA GLU A 36 -0.73 -3.53 17.41
C GLU A 36 0.11 -2.44 16.74
N MET A 37 1.35 -2.25 17.20
CA MET A 37 2.30 -1.30 16.57
C MET A 37 2.60 -1.69 15.14
N LEU A 38 2.96 -2.96 14.89
CA LEU A 38 3.26 -3.46 13.54
C LEU A 38 2.04 -3.33 12.62
N ARG A 39 0.82 -3.59 13.13
CA ARG A 39 -0.42 -3.42 12.36
C ARG A 39 -0.67 -1.95 12.01
N ALA A 40 -0.46 -1.03 12.96
CA ALA A 40 -0.60 0.40 12.72
C ALA A 40 0.43 0.90 11.69
N SER A 41 1.71 0.50 11.84
CA SER A 41 2.77 0.82 10.89
C SER A 41 2.49 0.29 9.50
N PHE A 42 1.98 -0.94 9.38
CA PHE A 42 1.57 -1.53 8.10
C PHE A 42 0.49 -0.68 7.40
N TRP A 43 -0.54 -0.23 8.13
CA TRP A 43 -1.59 0.62 7.56
C TRP A 43 -1.09 2.01 7.18
N ILE A 44 -0.22 2.61 8.00
CA ILE A 44 0.38 3.92 7.69
C ILE A 44 1.22 3.83 6.41
N MET A 45 2.07 2.81 6.29
CA MET A 45 2.88 2.59 5.08
C MET A 45 2.02 2.26 3.86
N THR A 46 0.93 1.52 4.04
CA THR A 46 -0.04 1.28 2.95
C THR A 46 -0.68 2.59 2.49
N LEU A 47 -1.11 3.44 3.42
CA LEU A 47 -1.69 4.75 3.10
C LEU A 47 -0.69 5.67 2.41
N ASP A 48 0.57 5.67 2.84
CA ASP A 48 1.65 6.41 2.18
C ASP A 48 1.80 6.00 0.72
N LEU A 49 1.84 4.70 0.42
CA LEU A 49 1.92 4.22 -0.97
C LEU A 49 0.65 4.51 -1.79
N CYS A 50 -0.54 4.46 -1.18
CA CYS A 50 -1.79 4.81 -1.87
C CYS A 50 -1.90 6.32 -2.17
N LEU A 51 -1.30 7.16 -1.34
CA LEU A 51 -1.28 8.62 -1.50
C LEU A 51 -0.10 9.09 -2.35
N ALA A 52 0.93 8.27 -2.54
CA ALA A 52 2.10 8.64 -3.30
C ALA A 52 1.77 8.96 -4.76
N THR A 53 2.31 10.07 -5.27
CA THR A 53 2.17 10.49 -6.67
C THR A 53 3.03 9.65 -7.62
N THR A 54 4.03 8.94 -7.09
CA THR A 54 4.89 8.03 -7.86
C THR A 54 5.22 6.81 -7.01
N VAL A 55 4.67 5.67 -7.38
CA VAL A 55 4.96 4.39 -6.75
C VAL A 55 5.88 3.62 -7.66
N HIS A 56 7.14 3.49 -7.25
CA HIS A 56 8.06 2.61 -7.94
C HIS A 56 7.85 1.16 -7.50
N PRO A 57 8.02 0.18 -8.40
CA PRO A 57 7.76 -1.22 -8.08
C PRO A 57 8.50 -1.74 -6.85
N TRP A 58 9.73 -1.26 -6.62
CA TRP A 58 10.55 -1.69 -5.48
C TRP A 58 10.05 -1.16 -4.13
N TYR A 59 9.16 -0.17 -4.10
CA TYR A 59 8.55 0.31 -2.86
C TYR A 59 7.69 -0.74 -2.18
N LEU A 60 7.21 -1.76 -2.89
CA LEU A 60 6.44 -2.86 -2.30
C LEU A 60 7.31 -3.96 -1.68
N ALA A 61 8.64 -3.87 -1.76
CA ALA A 61 9.54 -4.92 -1.25
C ALA A 61 9.34 -5.19 0.25
N TRP A 62 9.08 -4.15 1.05
CA TRP A 62 8.77 -4.31 2.48
C TRP A 62 7.44 -5.04 2.68
N ALA A 63 6.44 -4.76 1.85
CA ALA A 63 5.13 -5.39 1.94
C ALA A 63 5.22 -6.88 1.63
N ALA A 64 5.99 -7.25 0.59
CA ALA A 64 6.26 -8.65 0.24
C ALA A 64 6.94 -9.40 1.41
N GLY A 65 7.90 -8.76 2.07
CA GLY A 65 8.55 -9.29 3.26
C GLY A 65 7.61 -9.44 4.45
N LEU A 66 6.58 -8.60 4.58
CA LEU A 66 5.65 -8.58 5.73
C LEU A 66 4.35 -9.38 5.52
N LEU A 67 4.14 -9.98 4.34
CA LEU A 67 2.95 -10.78 4.02
C LEU A 67 2.73 -11.96 4.98
N PHE A 68 3.79 -12.51 5.56
CA PHE A 68 3.67 -13.60 6.54
C PHE A 68 3.07 -13.15 7.88
N LEU A 69 3.22 -11.86 8.22
CA LEU A 69 2.62 -11.26 9.42
C LEU A 69 1.21 -10.76 9.17
N PHE A 70 0.94 -10.29 7.94
CA PHE A 70 -0.31 -9.68 7.55
C PHE A 70 -0.82 -10.32 6.26
N PRO A 71 -1.54 -11.44 6.33
CA PRO A 71 -2.04 -12.14 5.15
C PRO A 71 -3.27 -11.42 4.56
N PHE A 72 -3.07 -10.20 4.07
CA PHE A 72 -4.08 -9.46 3.33
C PHE A 72 -4.03 -9.87 1.85
N ALA A 73 -5.18 -10.22 1.29
CA ALA A 73 -5.26 -10.62 -0.12
C ALA A 73 -4.89 -9.46 -1.05
N PHE A 74 -5.26 -8.23 -0.69
CA PHE A 74 -4.92 -7.06 -1.52
C PHE A 74 -3.40 -6.85 -1.64
N MET A 75 -2.65 -7.00 -0.55
CA MET A 75 -1.19 -6.88 -0.59
C MET A 75 -0.52 -8.04 -1.30
N THR A 76 -1.07 -9.25 -1.17
CA THR A 76 -0.55 -10.42 -1.89
C THR A 76 -0.70 -10.24 -3.39
N TRP A 77 -1.87 -9.75 -3.83
CA TRP A 77 -2.10 -9.39 -5.22
C TRP A 77 -1.14 -8.28 -5.67
N TRP A 78 -1.06 -7.18 -4.90
CA TRP A 78 -0.31 -6.01 -5.31
C TRP A 78 1.19 -6.29 -5.45
N THR A 79 1.79 -6.99 -4.48
CA THR A 79 3.20 -7.41 -4.53
C THR A 79 3.50 -8.38 -5.68
N GLY A 80 2.53 -9.21 -6.09
CA GLY A 80 2.66 -10.08 -7.26
C GLY A 80 2.43 -9.36 -8.60
N ALA A 81 1.51 -8.40 -8.64
CA ALA A 81 1.16 -7.64 -9.83
C ALA A 81 2.16 -6.52 -10.14
N VAL A 82 2.99 -6.10 -9.16
CA VAL A 82 3.96 -5.01 -9.30
C VAL A 82 4.97 -5.21 -10.44
N PHE A 83 5.22 -6.45 -10.85
CA PHE A 83 6.07 -6.76 -11.99
C PHE A 83 5.50 -6.22 -13.32
N LEU A 84 4.19 -6.02 -13.41
CA LEU A 84 3.56 -5.44 -14.60
C LEU A 84 4.01 -3.99 -14.81
N SER A 85 4.25 -3.24 -13.73
CA SER A 85 4.77 -1.88 -13.83
C SER A 85 6.20 -1.82 -14.42
N TYR A 86 6.98 -2.91 -14.37
CA TYR A 86 8.28 -2.96 -15.02
C TYR A 86 8.20 -2.99 -16.57
N LEU A 87 7.04 -3.30 -17.15
CA LEU A 87 6.87 -3.24 -18.62
C LEU A 87 7.10 -1.82 -19.16
N ALA A 88 6.90 -0.78 -18.35
CA ALA A 88 7.16 0.61 -18.77
C ALA A 88 8.63 0.86 -19.15
N TYR A 89 9.56 0.13 -18.52
CA TYR A 89 11.00 0.23 -18.79
C TYR A 89 11.45 -0.54 -20.04
N ALA A 90 10.56 -1.35 -20.64
CA ALA A 90 10.88 -2.08 -21.87
C ALA A 90 10.95 -1.16 -23.11
N TYR A 91 10.38 0.05 -23.02
CA TYR A 91 10.33 1.02 -24.13
C TYR A 91 11.26 2.23 -23.89
N ARG A 92 11.79 2.78 -24.98
CA ARG A 92 12.62 4.01 -25.00
C ARG A 92 11.97 4.99 -26.00
N PRO A 93 11.40 6.13 -25.59
CA PRO A 93 11.26 6.66 -24.22
C PRO A 93 10.35 5.80 -23.33
N VAL A 94 10.48 5.97 -22.01
CA VAL A 94 9.63 5.26 -21.02
C VAL A 94 8.17 5.55 -21.34
N TYR A 95 7.41 4.48 -21.54
CA TYR A 95 5.98 4.56 -21.84
C TYR A 95 5.22 3.72 -20.84
N GLU A 96 4.47 4.40 -19.96
CA GLU A 96 3.60 3.75 -19.00
C GLU A 96 2.27 3.39 -19.69
N GLY A 97 2.10 2.10 -19.97
CA GLY A 97 0.83 1.61 -20.48
C GLY A 97 -0.25 1.74 -19.41
N HIS A 98 -1.36 2.41 -19.75
CA HIS A 98 -2.54 2.51 -18.87
C HIS A 98 -3.14 1.14 -18.52
N TRP A 99 -3.06 0.16 -19.43
CA TRP A 99 -3.60 -1.18 -19.22
C TRP A 99 -2.88 -1.97 -18.11
N PRO A 100 -1.53 -2.09 -18.10
CA PRO A 100 -0.78 -2.65 -16.97
C PRO A 100 -1.18 -2.04 -15.62
N LEU A 101 -1.30 -0.72 -15.56
CA LEU A 101 -1.71 0.00 -14.35
C LEU A 101 -3.13 -0.38 -13.93
N LEU A 102 -4.09 -0.44 -14.85
CA LEU A 102 -5.45 -0.86 -14.54
C LEU A 102 -5.49 -2.30 -13.99
N VAL A 103 -4.72 -3.22 -14.56
CA VAL A 103 -4.65 -4.61 -14.09
C VAL A 103 -3.99 -4.72 -12.71
N GLU A 104 -3.03 -3.86 -12.39
CA GLU A 104 -2.40 -3.82 -11.08
C GLU A 104 -3.33 -3.21 -10.02
N TYR A 105 -3.82 -1.99 -10.26
CA TYR A 105 -4.50 -1.18 -9.26
C TYR A 105 -5.99 -1.49 -9.10
N VAL A 106 -6.71 -1.88 -10.17
CA VAL A 106 -8.16 -2.15 -10.04
C VAL A 106 -8.43 -3.33 -9.08
N PRO A 107 -7.77 -4.50 -9.21
CA PRO A 107 -7.99 -5.58 -8.27
C PRO A 107 -7.39 -5.28 -6.89
N MET A 108 -6.27 -4.53 -6.82
CA MET A 108 -5.69 -4.09 -5.55
C MET A 108 -6.71 -3.27 -4.74
N TYR A 109 -7.28 -2.21 -5.32
CA TYR A 109 -8.26 -1.36 -4.63
C TYR A 109 -9.56 -2.12 -4.35
N GLY A 110 -10.01 -2.98 -5.27
CA GLY A 110 -11.19 -3.81 -5.08
C GLY A 110 -11.06 -4.80 -3.91
N LEU A 111 -9.94 -5.52 -3.83
CA LEU A 111 -9.64 -6.43 -2.73
C LEU A 111 -9.46 -5.66 -1.42
N MET A 112 -8.77 -4.51 -1.44
CA MET A 112 -8.57 -3.69 -0.25
C MET A 112 -9.93 -3.21 0.30
N ALA A 113 -10.78 -2.63 -0.54
CA ALA A 113 -12.11 -2.19 -0.13
C ALA A 113 -12.95 -3.36 0.42
N TRP A 114 -12.90 -4.53 -0.22
CA TRP A 114 -13.62 -5.71 0.24
C TRP A 114 -13.14 -6.19 1.62
N GLU A 115 -11.83 -6.23 1.86
CA GLU A 115 -11.25 -6.61 3.16
C GLU A 115 -11.55 -5.58 4.25
N LEU A 116 -11.54 -4.28 3.94
CA LEU A 116 -11.96 -3.22 4.87
C LEU A 116 -13.44 -3.37 5.26
N LEU A 117 -14.32 -3.62 4.30
CA LEU A 117 -15.76 -3.79 4.55
C LEU A 117 -16.07 -5.05 5.37
N ARG A 118 -15.30 -6.12 5.20
CA ARG A 118 -15.43 -7.36 6.01
C ARG A 118 -14.78 -7.25 7.39
N GLY A 119 -13.84 -6.32 7.59
CA GLY A 119 -13.07 -6.19 8.82
C GLY A 119 -12.20 -7.42 9.15
N ARG A 120 -11.94 -8.29 8.18
CA ARG A 120 -11.17 -9.54 8.34
C ARG A 120 -10.34 -9.80 7.07
N PRO A 121 -9.08 -10.28 7.21
CA PRO A 121 -8.30 -10.72 6.06
C PRO A 121 -8.99 -11.89 5.36
N LEU A 122 -8.91 -11.92 4.03
CA LEU A 122 -9.46 -12.99 3.19
C LEU A 122 -8.59 -14.24 3.20
N LEU A 123 -7.27 -14.09 3.35
CA LEU A 123 -6.37 -15.22 3.41
C LEU A 123 -6.36 -15.83 4.82
N PRO A 124 -6.31 -17.18 4.93
CA PRO A 124 -6.20 -17.83 6.22
C PRO A 124 -4.87 -17.49 6.91
N ASP A 125 -4.92 -17.06 8.17
CA ASP A 125 -3.75 -16.98 9.03
C ASP A 125 -3.11 -18.38 9.16
N MET A 126 -2.02 -18.63 8.41
CA MET A 126 -1.29 -19.91 8.48
C MET A 126 -0.81 -20.19 9.92
N ILE A 127 -0.51 -19.14 10.69
CA ILE A 127 -0.09 -19.21 12.11
C ILE A 127 -1.22 -19.66 13.05
N ARG A 128 -2.51 -19.46 12.69
CA ARG A 128 -3.64 -19.96 13.48
C ARG A 128 -4.04 -21.40 13.14
N ARG A 129 -3.76 -21.88 11.92
CA ARG A 129 -4.12 -23.22 11.47
C ARG A 129 -3.31 -24.35 12.10
N GLY A 130 -2.10 -24.09 12.60
CA GLY A 130 -1.26 -25.11 13.26
C GLY A 130 -1.63 -25.40 14.73
N ARG A 131 -2.75 -24.87 15.24
CA ARG A 131 -3.17 -24.96 16.65
C ARG A 131 -4.51 -25.70 16.86
N THR A 132 -4.95 -26.48 15.88
CA THR A 132 -6.15 -27.34 15.96
C THR A 132 -5.77 -28.79 15.79
#